data_AF-A0A0P7H9F7-F1
#
_entry.id   AF-A0A0P7H9F7-F1
#
_cell.length_a   1.000
_cell.length_b   1.000
_cell.length_c   1.000
_cell.angle_alpha   90.00
_cell.angle_beta   90.00
_cell.angle_gamma   90.00
#
_symmetry.space_group_name_H-M   'P 1'
#
loop_
_entity.id
_entity.type
_entity.pdbx_description
1 polymer ?
#
loop_
_entity_poly.entity_id
_entity_poly.type
_entity_poly.pdbx_seq_one_letter_code
_entity_poly.pdbx_strand_id
1 'polypeptide(L)'
;MVAGGAIAAAAWPLLTGNGSFSVILLLLAIGVAFVVAIVSSLVNGFTTQFVVPVMIAENRNVLAAWRRFWPTLTGQWKQYLVYVFVRFVLSIAVGLVVGIVTFVGMLILAIPFVIVGVGGVALLSVSEIAGGALIAITIALFVLLLFVLALLLSVPVQTFLRYYALLVLGDTEAAFDLVDEQRQAIRA
;
A
#
# COMPACT_ATOMS: atom_id res chain seq x y z
N MET A 1 -7.63 2.53 10.19
CA MET A 1 -9.04 3.00 10.21
C MET A 1 -9.24 4.29 11.01
N VAL A 2 -8.63 4.47 12.18
CA VAL A 2 -8.86 5.68 13.03
C VAL A 2 -8.48 7.01 12.35
N ALA A 3 -7.38 7.07 11.60
CA ALA A 3 -6.91 8.29 10.93
C ALA A 3 -7.85 8.80 9.81
N GLY A 4 -8.54 7.88 9.11
CA GLY A 4 -9.46 8.24 8.03
C GLY A 4 -10.74 8.91 8.54
N GLY A 5 -11.22 8.52 9.72
CA GLY A 5 -12.41 9.10 10.34
C GLY A 5 -12.23 10.56 10.74
N ALA A 6 -11.06 10.94 11.26
CA ALA A 6 -10.78 12.31 11.66
C ALA A 6 -10.70 13.28 10.47
N ILE A 7 -10.05 12.87 9.38
CA ILE A 7 -9.98 13.67 8.15
C ILE A 7 -11.37 13.77 7.50
N ALA A 8 -12.11 12.66 7.43
CA ALA A 8 -13.47 12.65 6.90
C ALA A 8 -14.41 13.56 7.70
N ALA A 9 -14.32 13.56 9.04
CA ALA A 9 -15.11 14.44 9.90
C ALA A 9 -14.74 15.93 9.72
N ALA A 10 -13.45 16.24 9.59
CA ALA A 10 -12.99 17.62 9.36
C ALA A 10 -13.37 18.16 7.97
N ALA A 11 -13.42 17.29 6.95
CA ALA A 11 -13.83 17.64 5.60
C ALA A 11 -15.35 17.56 5.38
N TRP A 12 -16.10 16.99 6.33
CA TRP A 12 -17.54 16.77 6.22
C TRP A 12 -18.38 18.03 5.89
N PRO A 13 -18.11 19.21 6.50
CA PRO A 13 -18.82 20.44 6.17
C PRO A 13 -18.58 20.90 4.73
N LEU A 14 -17.39 20.63 4.18
CA LEU A 14 -17.04 20.97 2.80
C LEU A 14 -17.81 20.09 1.79
N LEU A 15 -17.98 18.81 2.11
CA LEU A 15 -18.65 17.84 1.23
C LEU A 15 -20.18 17.99 1.22
N THR A 16 -20.76 18.42 2.35
CA THR A 16 -22.22 18.52 2.52
C THR A 16 -22.75 19.94 2.36
N GLY A 17 -21.87 20.94 2.26
CA GLY A 17 -22.26 22.36 2.23
C GLY A 17 -22.90 22.85 3.54
N ASN A 18 -22.91 22.02 4.58
CA ASN A 18 -23.59 22.28 5.84
C ASN A 18 -22.56 22.42 6.98
N GLY A 19 -22.57 23.57 7.66
CA GLY A 19 -21.69 23.85 8.80
C GLY A 19 -20.50 24.76 8.49
N SER A 20 -19.74 25.13 9.52
CA SER A 20 -18.57 26.00 9.38
C SER A 20 -17.33 25.15 9.05
N PHE A 21 -16.80 25.32 7.84
CA PHE A 21 -15.54 24.68 7.44
C PHE A 21 -14.35 25.42 8.06
N SER A 22 -13.49 24.69 8.77
CA SER A 22 -12.26 25.23 9.36
C SER A 22 -11.05 24.58 8.72
N VAL A 23 -10.29 25.38 7.96
CA VAL A 23 -9.00 24.98 7.39
C VAL A 23 -8.03 24.54 8.49
N ILE A 24 -8.07 25.19 9.65
CA ILE A 24 -7.20 24.87 10.80
C ILE A 24 -7.49 23.46 11.32
N LEU A 25 -8.77 23.09 11.48
CA LEU A 25 -9.15 21.75 11.92
C LEU A 25 -8.77 20.68 10.90
N LEU A 26 -8.91 20.97 9.61
CA LEU A 26 -8.48 20.06 8.55
C LEU A 26 -6.97 19.83 8.59
N LEU A 27 -6.17 20.89 8.65
CA LEU A 27 -4.71 20.79 8.74
C LEU A 27 -4.26 20.03 10.00
N LEU A 28 -4.91 20.28 11.13
CA LEU A 28 -4.66 19.54 12.38
C LEU A 28 -4.98 18.04 12.21
N ALA A 29 -6.14 17.72 11.63
CA ALA A 29 -6.54 16.33 11.38
C ALA A 29 -5.56 15.61 10.45
N ILE A 30 -5.10 16.27 9.39
CA ILE A 30 -4.07 15.75 8.47
C ILE A 30 -2.76 15.52 9.22
N GLY A 31 -2.30 16.50 10.01
CA GLY A 31 -1.07 16.38 10.80
C GLY A 31 -1.12 15.21 11.79
N VAL A 32 -2.21 15.08 12.54
CA VAL A 32 -2.42 13.96 13.47
C VAL A 32 -2.47 12.64 12.73
N ALA A 33 -3.23 12.55 11.64
CA ALA A 33 -3.31 11.35 10.81
C ALA A 33 -1.95 10.93 10.26
N PHE A 34 -1.13 11.90 9.83
CA PHE A 34 0.21 11.66 9.33
C PHE A 34 1.13 11.08 10.42
N VAL A 35 1.14 11.68 11.62
CA VAL A 35 1.91 11.17 12.75
C VAL A 35 1.45 9.76 13.14
N VAL A 36 0.14 9.55 13.27
CA VAL A 36 -0.42 8.23 13.58
C VAL A 36 -0.05 7.20 12.51
N ALA A 37 -0.08 7.56 11.23
CA ALA A 37 0.29 6.68 10.13
C ALA A 37 1.79 6.28 10.20
N ILE A 38 2.68 7.23 10.45
CA ILE A 38 4.12 6.97 10.60
C ILE A 38 4.37 6.03 11.79
N VAL A 39 3.85 6.37 12.97
CA VAL A 39 4.06 5.58 14.18
C VAL A 39 3.48 4.17 14.01
N SER A 40 2.27 4.06 13.48
CA SER A 40 1.62 2.76 13.23
C SER A 40 2.39 1.93 12.21
N SER A 41 2.89 2.55 11.14
CA SER A 41 3.70 1.89 10.12
C SER A 41 5.02 1.37 10.70
N LEU A 42 5.69 2.16 11.53
CA LEU A 42 6.92 1.73 12.21
C LEU A 42 6.64 0.58 13.16
N VAL A 43 5.67 0.72 14.08
CA VAL A 43 5.34 -0.33 15.06
C VAL A 43 4.95 -1.63 14.34
N ASN A 44 4.11 -1.55 13.31
CA ASN A 44 3.72 -2.71 12.53
C ASN A 44 4.91 -3.33 11.76
N GLY A 45 5.75 -2.49 11.15
CA GLY A 45 6.98 -2.92 10.47
C GLY A 45 7.91 -3.67 11.42
N PHE A 46 8.22 -3.07 12.57
CA PHE A 46 9.04 -3.73 13.58
C PHE A 46 8.40 -5.02 14.12
N THR A 47 7.09 -5.02 14.33
CA THR A 47 6.38 -6.18 14.84
C THR A 47 6.46 -7.34 13.86
N THR A 48 6.14 -7.08 12.59
CA THR A 48 6.14 -8.11 11.54
C THR A 48 7.53 -8.61 11.17
N GLN A 49 8.52 -7.73 11.11
CA GLN A 49 9.85 -8.07 10.62
C GLN A 49 10.79 -8.60 11.70
N PHE A 50 10.60 -8.23 12.97
CA PHE A 50 11.50 -8.64 14.05
C PHE A 50 10.76 -9.35 15.20
N VAL A 51 9.63 -8.81 15.65
CA VAL A 51 8.93 -9.37 16.82
C VAL A 51 8.27 -10.71 16.50
N VAL A 52 7.67 -10.90 15.33
CA VAL A 52 7.06 -12.17 14.92
C VAL A 52 8.08 -13.31 14.86
N PRO A 53 9.28 -13.16 14.25
CA PRO A 53 10.34 -14.16 14.37
C PRO A 53 10.71 -14.49 15.82
N VAL A 54 10.82 -13.49 16.71
CA VAL A 54 11.07 -13.71 18.14
C VAL A 54 9.93 -14.48 18.82
N MET A 55 8.67 -14.22 18.42
CA MET A 55 7.52 -14.98 18.91
C MET A 55 7.60 -16.45 18.51
N ILE A 56 7.98 -16.75 17.26
CA ILE A 56 8.10 -18.12 16.75
C ILE A 56 9.29 -18.82 17.42
N ALA A 57 10.44 -18.16 17.51
CA ALA A 57 11.67 -18.73 18.05
C ALA A 57 11.58 -19.01 19.56
N GLU A 58 10.99 -18.09 20.33
CA GLU A 58 10.89 -18.22 21.79
C GLU A 58 9.50 -18.68 22.28
N ASN A 59 8.59 -19.00 21.36
CA ASN A 59 7.20 -19.40 21.63
C ASN A 59 6.47 -18.40 22.56
N ARG A 60 6.61 -17.11 22.26
CA ARG A 60 6.12 -15.99 23.09
C ARG A 60 4.95 -15.25 22.45
N ASN A 61 4.15 -14.65 23.31
CA ASN A 61 3.10 -13.71 22.93
C ASN A 61 3.72 -12.40 22.42
N VAL A 62 2.98 -11.65 21.58
CA VAL A 62 3.45 -10.38 20.97
C VAL A 62 4.08 -9.42 21.97
N LEU A 63 3.42 -9.17 23.10
CA LEU A 63 3.91 -8.26 24.15
C LEU A 63 5.20 -8.74 24.81
N ALA A 64 5.32 -10.05 25.05
CA ALA A 64 6.50 -10.64 25.67
C ALA A 64 7.70 -10.64 24.71
N ALA A 65 7.47 -10.91 23.43
CA ALA A 65 8.47 -10.79 22.39
C ALA A 65 8.92 -9.33 22.21
N TRP A 66 8.00 -8.36 22.28
CA TRP A 66 8.34 -6.94 22.26
C TRP A 66 9.25 -6.56 23.43
N ARG A 67 8.87 -6.91 24.66
CA ARG A 67 9.69 -6.60 25.85
C ARG A 67 11.08 -7.22 25.77
N ARG A 68 11.21 -8.38 25.13
CA ARG A 68 12.48 -9.06 24.89
C ARG A 68 13.32 -8.36 23.81
N PHE A 69 12.69 -7.83 22.77
CA PHE A 69 13.34 -7.10 21.68
C PHE A 69 13.79 -5.69 22.06
N TRP A 70 13.08 -5.03 22.99
CA TRP A 70 13.33 -3.63 23.38
C TRP A 70 14.80 -3.31 23.75
N PRO A 71 15.50 -4.11 24.59
CA PRO A 71 16.90 -3.84 24.92
C PRO A 71 17.85 -3.94 23.72
N THR A 72 17.55 -4.82 22.76
CA THR A 72 18.34 -4.97 21.53
C THR A 72 18.14 -3.76 20.62
N LEU A 73 16.88 -3.29 20.49
CA LEU A 73 16.55 -2.10 19.71
C LEU A 73 17.28 -0.86 20.24
N THR A 74 17.26 -0.64 21.56
CA THR A 74 17.92 0.52 22.17
C THR A 74 19.44 0.37 22.20
N GLY A 75 19.96 -0.85 22.36
CA GLY A 75 21.40 -1.14 22.33
C GLY A 75 22.05 -0.92 20.96
N GLN A 76 21.31 -1.15 19.87
CA GLN A 76 21.82 -1.03 18.50
C GLN A 76 20.99 -0.06 17.64
N TRP A 77 20.48 1.02 18.25
CA TRP A 77 19.55 1.95 17.61
C TRP A 77 20.06 2.51 16.26
N LYS A 78 21.37 2.71 16.11
CA LYS A 78 21.97 3.21 14.86
C LYS A 78 21.75 2.24 13.69
N GLN A 79 21.88 0.93 13.92
CA GLN A 79 21.69 -0.08 12.88
C GLN A 79 20.22 -0.13 12.46
N TYR A 80 19.29 -0.11 13.41
CA TYR A 80 17.86 -0.06 13.12
C TYR A 80 17.45 1.25 12.42
N LEU A 81 18.09 2.36 12.75
CA LEU A 81 17.83 3.63 12.08
C LEU A 81 18.29 3.60 10.61
N VAL A 82 19.47 3.03 10.33
CA VAL A 82 19.95 2.80 8.96
C VAL A 82 19.00 1.86 8.21
N TYR A 83 18.55 0.77 8.85
CA TYR A 83 17.57 -0.15 8.28
C TYR A 83 16.28 0.56 7.89
N VAL A 84 15.68 1.32 8.82
CA VAL A 84 14.45 2.08 8.56
C VAL A 84 14.65 3.07 7.43
N PHE A 85 15.79 3.77 7.39
CA PHE A 85 16.12 4.72 6.34
C PHE A 85 16.22 4.05 4.97
N VAL A 86 17.00 2.97 4.84
CA VAL A 86 17.15 2.23 3.57
C VAL A 86 15.81 1.66 3.11
N ARG A 87 15.03 1.07 4.03
CA ARG A 87 13.70 0.55 3.73
C ARG A 87 12.75 1.66 3.28
N PHE A 88 12.83 2.84 3.91
CA PHE A 88 12.04 4.00 3.53
C PHE A 88 12.38 4.46 2.10
N VAL A 89 13.66 4.63 1.77
CA VAL A 89 14.11 5.01 0.42
C VAL A 89 13.67 3.97 -0.62
N LEU A 90 13.86 2.68 -0.35
CA LEU A 90 13.40 1.60 -1.23
C LEU A 90 11.87 1.62 -1.41
N SER A 91 11.11 1.85 -0.35
CA SER A 91 9.65 1.92 -0.43
C SER A 91 9.18 3.08 -1.32
N ILE A 92 9.87 4.22 -1.27
CA ILE A 92 9.59 5.36 -2.15
C ILE A 92 9.91 5.00 -3.61
N ALA A 93 11.09 4.41 -3.86
CA ALA A 93 11.50 4.04 -5.21
C ALA A 93 10.54 3.01 -5.84
N VAL A 94 10.19 1.96 -5.10
CA VAL A 94 9.21 0.95 -5.55
C VAL A 94 7.84 1.58 -5.74
N GLY A 95 7.37 2.39 -4.76
CA GLY A 95 6.10 3.09 -4.85
C GLY A 95 6.01 4.01 -6.07
N LEU A 96 7.11 4.69 -6.40
CA LEU A 96 7.20 5.56 -7.58
C LEU A 96 7.11 4.75 -8.87
N VAL A 97 7.88 3.66 -9.00
CA VAL A 97 7.84 2.80 -10.19
C VAL A 97 6.44 2.22 -10.40
N VAL A 98 5.85 1.66 -9.34
CA VAL A 98 4.48 1.10 -9.41
C VAL A 98 3.46 2.18 -9.73
N GLY A 99 3.59 3.37 -9.12
CA GLY A 99 2.72 4.51 -9.37
C GLY A 99 2.78 4.96 -10.83
N ILE A 100 3.98 5.10 -11.40
CA ILE A 100 4.18 5.48 -12.80
C ILE A 100 3.57 4.42 -13.73
N VAL A 101 3.88 3.13 -13.52
CA VAL A 101 3.35 2.05 -14.37
C VAL A 101 1.82 1.99 -14.31
N THR A 102 1.25 2.14 -13.11
CA THR A 102 -0.22 2.18 -12.92
C THR A 102 -0.84 3.38 -13.62
N PHE A 103 -0.23 4.56 -13.48
CA PHE A 103 -0.72 5.79 -14.11
C PHE A 103 -0.67 5.72 -15.64
N VAL A 104 0.45 5.26 -16.21
CA VAL A 104 0.59 5.07 -17.65
C VAL A 104 -0.42 4.03 -18.16
N GLY A 105 -0.56 2.89 -17.47
CA GLY A 105 -1.56 1.87 -17.82
C GLY A 105 -2.99 2.41 -17.77
N MET A 106 -3.32 3.23 -16.76
CA MET A 106 -4.60 3.91 -16.67
C MET A 106 -4.84 4.85 -17.85
N LEU A 107 -3.85 5.68 -18.23
CA LEU A 107 -3.99 6.60 -19.37
C LEU A 107 -4.22 5.84 -20.68
N ILE A 108 -3.47 4.77 -20.92
CA ILE A 108 -3.61 3.94 -22.11
C ILE A 108 -5.01 3.32 -22.16
N LEU A 109 -5.50 2.79 -21.03
CA LEU A 109 -6.85 2.24 -20.94
C LEU A 109 -7.91 3.33 -21.05
N ALA A 110 -7.68 4.54 -20.56
CA ALA A 110 -8.68 5.60 -20.59
C ALA A 110 -9.05 6.01 -22.03
N ILE A 111 -8.10 6.01 -22.96
CA ILE A 111 -8.32 6.47 -24.35
C ILE A 111 -9.50 5.74 -25.03
N PRO A 112 -9.52 4.39 -25.17
CA PRO A 112 -10.64 3.71 -25.82
C PRO A 112 -11.95 3.88 -25.06
N PHE A 113 -11.92 3.95 -23.73
CA PHE A 113 -13.13 4.10 -22.91
C PHE A 113 -13.74 5.50 -23.00
N VAL A 114 -12.91 6.54 -23.12
CA VAL A 114 -13.37 7.91 -23.37
C VAL A 114 -14.05 7.98 -24.74
N ILE A 115 -13.47 7.35 -25.77
CA ILE A 115 -14.07 7.33 -27.12
C ILE A 115 -15.46 6.68 -27.09
N VAL A 116 -15.59 5.50 -26.48
CA VAL A 116 -16.87 4.80 -26.34
C VAL A 116 -17.84 5.60 -25.46
N GLY A 117 -17.35 6.21 -24.37
CA GLY A 117 -18.14 7.04 -23.47
C GLY A 117 -18.73 8.27 -24.14
N VAL A 118 -17.94 8.97 -24.97
CA VAL A 118 -18.41 10.10 -25.79
C VAL A 118 -19.50 9.64 -26.77
N GLY A 119 -19.33 8.46 -27.38
CA GLY A 119 -20.37 7.84 -28.21
C GLY A 119 -21.67 7.58 -27.43
N GLY A 120 -21.56 7.10 -26.18
CA GLY A 120 -22.69 6.93 -25.27
C GLY A 120 -23.39 8.24 -24.94
N VAL A 121 -22.64 9.31 -24.68
CA VAL A 121 -23.20 10.66 -24.44
C VAL A 121 -23.92 11.18 -25.68
N ALA A 122 -23.34 11.03 -26.87
CA ALA A 122 -24.01 11.42 -28.11
C ALA A 122 -25.33 10.66 -28.31
N LEU A 123 -25.35 9.37 -27.97
CA LEU A 123 -26.52 8.50 -28.11
C LEU A 123 -27.68 8.89 -27.18
N LEU A 124 -27.42 9.59 -26.07
CA LEU A 124 -28.48 10.09 -25.18
C LEU A 124 -29.49 10.98 -25.90
N SER A 125 -29.05 11.72 -26.92
CA SER A 125 -29.92 12.57 -27.74
C SER A 125 -30.88 11.80 -28.66
N VAL A 126 -30.63 10.50 -28.88
CA VAL A 126 -31.42 9.61 -29.74
C VAL A 126 -32.24 8.63 -28.89
N SER A 127 -31.63 8.07 -27.85
CA SER A 127 -32.25 7.15 -26.90
C SER A 127 -31.56 7.24 -25.55
N GLU A 128 -32.27 7.76 -24.56
CA GLU A 128 -31.76 7.87 -23.19
C GLU A 128 -31.39 6.52 -22.59
N ILE A 129 -32.21 5.49 -22.83
CA ILE A 129 -31.98 4.14 -22.31
C ILE A 129 -30.71 3.54 -22.93
N ALA A 130 -30.57 3.60 -24.25
CA ALA A 130 -29.41 3.02 -24.93
C ALA A 130 -28.11 3.78 -24.62
N GLY A 131 -28.16 5.12 -24.62
CA GLY A 131 -27.01 5.96 -24.25
C GLY A 131 -26.59 5.75 -22.80
N GLY A 132 -27.55 5.74 -21.87
CA GLY A 132 -27.30 5.49 -20.45
C GLY A 132 -26.71 4.10 -20.20
N ALA A 133 -27.25 3.06 -20.85
CA ALA A 133 -26.73 1.70 -20.75
C ALA A 133 -25.28 1.60 -21.26
N LEU A 134 -24.97 2.22 -22.41
CA LEU A 134 -23.62 2.20 -22.96
C LEU A 134 -22.62 2.90 -22.04
N ILE A 135 -22.98 4.05 -21.47
CA ILE A 135 -22.15 4.77 -20.49
C ILE A 135 -21.92 3.91 -19.25
N ALA A 136 -22.97 3.33 -18.67
CA ALA A 136 -22.87 2.51 -17.47
C ALA A 136 -21.96 1.28 -17.68
N ILE A 137 -22.14 0.57 -18.79
CA ILE A 137 -21.30 -0.59 -19.15
C ILE A 137 -19.84 -0.16 -19.35
N THR A 138 -19.61 0.96 -20.05
CA THR A 138 -18.27 1.50 -20.30
C THR A 138 -17.56 1.82 -18.98
N ILE A 139 -18.23 2.52 -18.06
CA ILE A 139 -17.67 2.85 -16.75
C ILE A 139 -17.40 1.56 -15.94
N ALA A 140 -18.35 0.63 -15.90
CA ALA A 140 -18.19 -0.63 -15.15
C ALA A 140 -16.99 -1.44 -15.65
N LEU A 141 -16.85 -1.59 -16.97
CA LEU A 141 -15.72 -2.27 -17.59
C LEU A 141 -14.40 -1.55 -17.36
N PHE A 142 -14.38 -0.21 -17.43
CA PHE A 142 -13.18 0.58 -17.14
C PHE A 142 -12.70 0.35 -15.71
N VAL A 143 -13.61 0.44 -14.73
CA VAL A 143 -13.31 0.22 -13.32
C VAL A 143 -12.83 -1.22 -13.10
N LEU A 144 -13.46 -2.21 -13.73
CA LEU A 144 -13.03 -3.60 -13.64
C LEU A 144 -11.61 -3.80 -14.20
N LEU A 145 -11.30 -3.20 -15.35
CA LEU A 145 -9.96 -3.26 -15.94
C LEU A 145 -8.91 -2.57 -15.09
N LEU A 146 -9.22 -1.40 -14.51
CA LEU A 146 -8.32 -0.74 -13.57
C LEU A 146 -8.08 -1.60 -12.31
N PHE A 147 -9.11 -2.27 -11.82
CA PHE A 147 -8.98 -3.19 -10.69
C PHE A 147 -8.07 -4.38 -11.05
N VAL A 148 -8.26 -4.99 -12.22
CA VAL A 148 -7.40 -6.07 -12.71
C VAL A 148 -5.96 -5.58 -12.89
N LEU A 149 -5.74 -4.42 -13.50
CA LEU A 149 -4.41 -3.81 -13.66
C LEU A 149 -3.75 -3.58 -12.30
N ALA A 150 -4.48 -3.03 -11.33
CA ALA A 150 -3.98 -2.81 -9.98
C ALA A 150 -3.56 -4.12 -9.30
N LEU A 151 -4.35 -5.20 -9.45
CA LEU A 151 -3.99 -6.52 -8.96
C LEU A 151 -2.75 -7.07 -9.68
N LEU A 152 -2.70 -6.97 -11.01
CA LEU A 152 -1.60 -7.47 -11.83
C LEU A 152 -0.26 -6.81 -11.48
N LEU A 153 -0.29 -5.54 -11.07
CA LEU A 153 0.89 -4.80 -10.63
C LEU A 153 1.20 -5.07 -9.15
N SER A 154 0.17 -5.13 -8.30
CA SER A 154 0.35 -5.31 -6.86
C SER A 154 0.86 -6.70 -6.50
N VAL A 155 0.34 -7.75 -7.14
CA VAL A 155 0.73 -9.14 -6.87
C VAL A 155 2.24 -9.38 -7.05
N PRO A 156 2.87 -9.11 -8.21
CA PRO A 156 4.30 -9.35 -8.40
C PRO A 156 5.16 -8.45 -7.52
N VAL A 157 4.77 -7.20 -7.28
CA VAL A 157 5.49 -6.29 -6.38
C VAL A 157 5.50 -6.84 -4.96
N GLN A 158 4.35 -7.26 -4.45
CA GLN A 158 4.26 -7.84 -3.11
C GLN A 158 5.01 -9.17 -3.03
N THR A 159 4.94 -10.01 -4.06
CA THR A 159 5.70 -11.26 -4.14
C THR A 159 7.21 -11.00 -4.16
N PHE A 160 7.70 -10.03 -4.94
CA PHE A 160 9.12 -9.67 -5.00
C PHE A 160 9.62 -9.17 -3.65
N LEU A 161 8.89 -8.27 -2.98
CA LEU A 161 9.27 -7.77 -1.65
C LEU A 161 9.31 -8.91 -0.62
N ARG A 162 8.42 -9.89 -0.74
CA ARG A 162 8.37 -11.05 0.16
C ARG A 162 9.54 -12.02 -0.09
N TYR A 163 9.89 -12.26 -1.35
CA TYR A 163 11.05 -13.07 -1.72
C TYR A 163 12.38 -12.38 -1.37
N TYR A 164 12.50 -11.09 -1.61
CA TYR A 164 13.69 -10.31 -1.22
C TYR A 164 13.89 -10.33 0.30
N ALA A 165 12.79 -10.20 1.07
CA ALA A 165 12.86 -10.32 2.52
C ALA A 165 13.34 -11.71 2.98
N LEU A 166 12.94 -12.78 2.30
CA LEU A 166 13.40 -14.14 2.60
C LEU A 166 14.85 -14.38 2.21
N LEU A 167 15.30 -13.85 1.06
CA LEU A 167 16.69 -13.91 0.60
C LEU A 167 17.63 -13.19 1.57
N VAL A 168 17.26 -11.98 2.00
CA VAL A 168 18.04 -11.23 2.99
C VAL A 168 18.03 -11.94 4.34
N LEU A 169 16.91 -12.53 4.74
CA LEU A 169 16.80 -13.28 5.99
C LEU A 169 17.73 -14.51 6.00
N GLY A 170 17.76 -15.27 4.91
CA GLY A 170 18.65 -16.42 4.73
C GLY A 170 20.14 -16.03 4.64
N ASP A 171 20.47 -14.88 4.06
CA ASP A 171 21.84 -14.36 4.04
C ASP A 171 22.30 -13.82 5.42
N THR A 172 21.37 -13.44 6.30
CA THR A 172 21.70 -12.97 7.66
C THR A 172 21.75 -14.07 8.72
N GLU A 173 21.01 -15.17 8.56
CA GLU A 173 20.98 -16.27 9.53
C GLU A 173 20.62 -17.59 8.84
N ALA A 174 21.60 -18.50 8.75
CA ALA A 174 21.49 -19.75 7.99
C ALA A 174 20.37 -20.68 8.49
N ALA A 175 19.94 -20.54 9.75
CA ALA A 175 18.83 -21.31 10.30
C ALA A 175 17.44 -20.93 9.74
N PHE A 176 17.33 -19.80 9.02
CA PHE A 176 16.08 -19.31 8.43
C PHE A 176 16.09 -19.31 6.88
N ASP A 177 17.02 -20.04 6.25
CA ASP A 177 17.04 -20.25 4.80
C ASP A 177 15.94 -21.25 4.38
N LEU A 178 14.76 -20.73 4.05
CA LEU A 178 13.62 -21.51 3.53
C LEU A 178 13.76 -21.82 2.02
N VAL A 179 14.91 -21.53 1.40
CA VAL A 179 15.12 -21.55 -0.07
C VAL A 179 16.39 -22.35 -0.45
N ASP A 180 16.88 -23.23 0.43
CA ASP A 180 18.03 -24.11 0.18
C ASP A 180 17.90 -24.90 -1.14
N GLU A 181 16.70 -25.39 -1.46
CA GLU A 181 16.43 -26.17 -2.67
C GLU A 181 16.54 -25.34 -3.97
N GLN A 182 16.16 -24.05 -4.01
CA GLN A 182 16.33 -23.22 -5.21
C GLN A 182 17.77 -22.76 -5.40
N ARG A 183 18.54 -22.58 -4.32
CA ARG A 183 19.96 -22.19 -4.40
C ARG A 183 20.81 -23.31 -5.01
N GLN A 184 20.46 -24.58 -4.77
CA GLN A 184 21.11 -25.72 -5.42
C GLN A 184 20.75 -25.83 -6.90
N ALA A 185 19.51 -25.51 -7.30
CA ALA A 185 19.08 -25.58 -8.70
C ALA A 185 19.71 -24.51 -9.61
N ILE A 186 20.09 -23.34 -9.08
CA ILE A 186 20.78 -22.27 -9.83
C ILE A 186 22.30 -22.53 -9.93
N ARG A 187 22.85 -23.35 -9.03
CA ARG A 187 24.29 -23.66 -8.96
C ARG A 187 24.69 -24.99 -9.61
N ALA A 188 23.71 -25.79 -10.04
CA ALA A 188 23.90 -27.01 -10.82
C ALA A 188 23.89 -26.68 -12.32
#